data_AF-A0A1E3P987-F1
#
_entry.id   AF-A0A1E3P987-F1
#
_cell.length_a   1.000
_cell.length_b   1.000
_cell.length_c   1.000
_cell.angle_alpha   90.00
_cell.angle_beta   90.00
_cell.angle_gamma   90.00
#
_symmetry.space_group_name_H-M   'P 1'
#
loop_
_entity.id
_entity.type
_entity.pdbx_description
1 polymer ?
#
loop_
_entity_poly.entity_id
_entity_poly.type
_entity_poly.pdbx_seq_one_letter_code
_entity_poly.pdbx_strand_id
1 'polypeptide(L)'
;TKTSITCEQSQKLIQTMLTMSFGCVAFLRGLFPDENFVDQRFVPNKFEQGYNPNDPKSKNDSIRVKTLARGKSTKADLFLDWIDKGATDAIRRGYLKSLSFAIFLNKDDPNDLHEVYTFFFDYKNDDIHFSINDEDEPISLLDSRKMLQQLMKRFIIITQSLEPLPEERNVSMRMLFNESCPKDYQPPFFKDASDEPSAILKAPKTSNVDRYSAGSVDTSFHSIQVKVLSRPILISNENELIEIDPFEASQFKTPNMIKNAQLPPKSLNRFVKREPSQTTNMLRSFLESSQPEVKPTQAINHVKCECGSTEESDVSGTIKCASCDGILHGSCYGSSSRRQETTCFTCRSKAMGGIKTHQNLRLLFIARKLYKLFSKVDIPPSTRIIHEQLGFAISENTKATASVISFFFKKCILVLEDEPRKLKKQVGDATFQKGSSYVDVDIDGIYV
;
A
#
# COMPACT_ATOMS: atom_id res chain seq x y z
N THR A 1 2.20 -26.11 31.26
CA THR A 1 1.08 -26.79 30.58
C THR A 1 0.57 -25.88 29.49
N LYS A 2 0.84 -26.19 28.21
CA LYS A 2 0.23 -25.46 27.08
C LYS A 2 -1.24 -25.86 27.02
N THR A 3 -2.15 -24.95 27.38
CA THR A 3 -3.59 -25.15 27.14
C THR A 3 -3.86 -25.02 25.65
N SER A 4 -4.46 -26.07 25.06
CA SER A 4 -4.97 -26.07 23.70
C SER A 4 -6.03 -24.98 23.53
N ILE A 5 -6.07 -24.35 22.35
CA ILE A 5 -7.11 -23.37 22.02
C ILE A 5 -8.47 -24.09 21.92
N THR A 6 -9.55 -23.46 22.40
CA THR A 6 -10.92 -23.95 22.20
C THR A 6 -11.53 -23.40 20.91
N CYS A 7 -12.56 -24.06 20.37
CA CYS A 7 -13.29 -23.55 19.19
C CYS A 7 -13.82 -22.12 19.41
N GLU A 8 -14.41 -21.83 20.58
CA GLU A 8 -14.90 -20.49 20.92
C GLU A 8 -13.77 -19.44 20.96
N GLN A 9 -12.60 -19.80 21.49
CA GLN A 9 -11.43 -18.91 21.50
C GLN A 9 -10.87 -18.67 20.09
N SER A 10 -10.85 -19.71 19.25
CA SER A 10 -10.45 -19.60 17.83
C SER A 10 -11.40 -18.65 17.08
N GLN A 11 -12.72 -18.80 17.28
CA GLN A 11 -13.72 -17.94 16.66
C GLN A 11 -13.59 -16.48 17.11
N LYS A 12 -13.41 -16.23 18.41
CA LYS A 12 -13.15 -14.87 18.94
C LYS A 12 -11.86 -14.28 18.37
N LEU A 13 -10.84 -15.10 18.14
CA LEU A 13 -9.58 -14.67 17.54
C LEU A 13 -9.77 -14.23 16.08
N ILE A 14 -10.55 -14.99 15.30
CA ILE A 14 -10.95 -14.66 13.92
C ILE A 14 -11.76 -13.36 13.86
N GLN A 15 -12.75 -13.18 14.74
CA GLN A 15 -13.54 -11.94 14.79
C GLN A 15 -12.68 -10.73 15.16
N THR A 16 -11.77 -10.91 16.13
CA THR A 16 -10.79 -9.88 16.50
C THR A 16 -9.92 -9.52 15.29
N MET A 17 -9.44 -10.52 14.55
CA MET A 17 -8.64 -10.35 13.35
C MET A 17 -9.35 -9.52 12.29
N LEU A 18 -10.62 -9.84 11.99
CA LEU A 18 -11.41 -9.10 11.00
C LEU A 18 -11.64 -7.65 11.43
N THR A 19 -12.03 -7.45 12.69
CA THR A 19 -12.24 -6.11 13.26
C THR A 19 -10.98 -5.26 13.12
N MET A 20 -9.82 -5.83 13.48
CA MET A 20 -8.52 -5.17 13.34
C MET A 20 -8.16 -4.92 11.87
N SER A 21 -8.41 -5.88 10.98
CA SER A 21 -8.10 -5.76 9.56
C SER A 21 -8.92 -4.66 8.89
N PHE A 22 -10.24 -4.64 9.09
CA PHE A 22 -11.10 -3.60 8.54
C PHE A 22 -10.85 -2.23 9.15
N GLY A 23 -10.57 -2.15 10.45
CA GLY A 23 -10.12 -0.91 11.09
C GLY A 23 -8.82 -0.39 10.46
N CYS A 24 -7.84 -1.28 10.25
CA CYS A 24 -6.58 -0.96 9.59
C CYS A 24 -6.80 -0.49 8.15
N VAL A 25 -7.56 -1.20 7.31
CA VAL A 25 -7.81 -0.76 5.93
C VAL A 25 -8.53 0.58 5.91
N ALA A 26 -9.59 0.73 6.72
CA ALA A 26 -10.35 1.96 6.81
C ALA A 26 -9.48 3.16 7.19
N PHE A 27 -8.53 2.98 8.10
CA PHE A 27 -7.61 4.03 8.50
C PHE A 27 -6.50 4.28 7.47
N LEU A 28 -5.80 3.22 7.05
CA LEU A 28 -4.62 3.33 6.17
C LEU A 28 -5.00 3.79 4.75
N ARG A 29 -6.21 3.46 4.29
CA ARG A 29 -6.78 3.89 3.01
C ARG A 29 -7.71 5.12 3.14
N GLY A 30 -7.67 5.79 4.29
CA GLY A 30 -8.35 7.06 4.53
C GLY A 30 -9.87 7.04 4.33
N LEU A 31 -10.55 5.90 4.49
CA LEU A 31 -11.97 5.75 4.15
C LEU A 31 -12.91 6.60 5.02
N PHE A 32 -12.46 6.94 6.22
CA PHE A 32 -13.19 7.78 7.16
C PHE A 32 -12.27 8.84 7.78
N PRO A 33 -12.84 9.93 8.34
CA PRO A 33 -12.09 10.92 9.11
C PRO A 33 -11.46 10.35 10.39
N ASP A 34 -10.38 10.98 10.86
CA ASP A 34 -9.58 10.53 12.01
C ASP A 34 -10.39 10.45 13.31
N GLU A 35 -11.38 11.32 13.51
CA GLU A 35 -12.27 11.33 14.68
C GLU A 35 -13.15 10.08 14.82
N ASN A 36 -13.29 9.30 13.74
CA ASN A 36 -13.99 8.03 13.75
C ASN A 36 -13.13 6.89 14.31
N PHE A 37 -11.83 7.10 14.56
CA PHE A 37 -10.91 6.05 14.97
C PHE A 37 -10.43 6.21 16.41
N VAL A 38 -10.17 5.08 17.06
CA VAL A 38 -9.52 4.99 18.37
C VAL A 38 -8.30 4.10 18.28
N ASP A 39 -7.27 4.43 19.05
CA ASP A 39 -6.08 3.60 19.18
C ASP A 39 -6.38 2.37 20.05
N GLN A 40 -6.16 1.19 19.48
CA GLN A 40 -6.19 -0.06 20.21
C GLN A 40 -4.83 -0.74 20.19
N ARG A 41 -4.51 -1.39 21.30
CA ARG A 41 -3.27 -2.15 21.44
C ARG A 41 -3.58 -3.63 21.56
N PHE A 42 -3.09 -4.40 20.59
CA PHE A 42 -3.12 -5.85 20.67
C PHE A 42 -1.82 -6.36 21.30
N VAL A 43 -1.96 -7.02 22.45
CA VAL A 43 -0.87 -7.66 23.18
C VAL A 43 -1.15 -9.17 23.20
N PRO A 44 -0.32 -10.00 22.54
CA PRO A 44 -0.51 -11.46 22.54
C PRO A 44 -0.50 -12.04 23.96
N ASN A 45 0.44 -11.61 24.79
CA ASN A 45 0.71 -12.17 26.12
C ASN A 45 -0.27 -11.71 27.23
N LYS A 46 -1.30 -10.90 26.89
CA LYS A 46 -2.24 -10.29 27.86
C LYS A 46 -2.92 -11.32 28.78
N PHE A 47 -3.03 -12.57 28.33
CA PHE A 47 -3.76 -13.63 29.01
C PHE A 47 -2.84 -14.62 29.76
N GLU A 48 -1.52 -14.43 29.75
CA GLU A 48 -0.61 -15.27 30.52
C GLU A 48 -0.69 -14.97 32.03
N GLN A 49 -0.67 -16.01 32.86
CA GLN A 49 -0.53 -15.85 34.31
C GLN A 49 0.82 -15.20 34.62
N GLY A 50 0.80 -14.00 35.22
CA GLY A 50 2.00 -13.20 35.49
C GLY A 50 2.25 -12.04 34.52
N TYR A 51 1.33 -11.77 33.57
CA TYR A 51 1.42 -10.61 32.69
C TYR A 51 1.50 -9.30 33.48
N ASN A 52 2.63 -8.60 33.35
CA ASN A 52 2.81 -7.26 33.88
C ASN A 52 2.68 -6.22 32.74
N PRO A 53 1.63 -5.37 32.75
CA PRO A 53 1.43 -4.34 31.71
C PRO A 53 2.55 -3.29 31.65
N ASN A 54 3.36 -3.18 32.71
CA ASN A 54 4.49 -2.25 32.79
C ASN A 54 5.83 -2.87 32.34
N ASP A 55 5.87 -4.17 32.01
CA ASP A 55 7.10 -4.81 31.52
C ASP A 55 7.53 -4.22 30.15
N PRO A 56 8.76 -3.70 30.02
CA PRO A 56 9.31 -3.24 28.74
C PRO A 56 9.24 -4.29 27.62
N LYS A 57 9.37 -5.59 27.93
CA LYS A 57 9.26 -6.69 26.95
C LYS A 57 7.85 -6.80 26.38
N SER A 58 6.83 -6.65 27.23
CA SER A 58 5.42 -6.58 26.81
C SER A 58 5.12 -5.38 25.92
N LYS A 59 5.92 -4.30 26.01
CA LYS A 59 5.76 -3.15 25.13
C LYS A 59 6.24 -3.41 23.71
N ASN A 60 7.36 -4.12 23.55
CA ASN A 60 7.94 -4.46 22.25
C ASN A 60 7.18 -5.58 21.52
N ASP A 61 6.50 -6.46 22.26
CA ASP A 61 5.75 -7.59 21.70
C ASP A 61 4.27 -7.25 21.41
N SER A 62 3.96 -5.98 21.13
CA SER A 62 2.59 -5.51 20.89
C SER A 62 2.44 -4.82 19.53
N ILE A 63 1.23 -4.81 18.99
CA ILE A 63 0.89 -3.97 17.83
C ILE A 63 -0.14 -2.93 18.23
N ARG A 64 0.00 -1.72 17.70
CA ARG A 64 -1.03 -0.69 17.77
C ARG A 64 -1.78 -0.66 16.45
N VAL A 65 -3.09 -0.66 16.53
CA VAL A 65 -4.01 -0.61 15.39
C VAL A 65 -5.04 0.48 15.64
N LYS A 66 -5.50 1.12 14.57
CA LYS A 66 -6.63 2.04 14.62
C LYS A 66 -7.90 1.25 14.32
N THR A 67 -8.91 1.39 15.16
CA THR A 67 -10.22 0.74 14.98
C THR A 67 -11.29 1.80 14.91
N LEU A 68 -12.30 1.59 14.06
CA LEU A 68 -13.47 2.46 14.00
C LEU A 68 -14.27 2.38 15.31
N ALA A 69 -14.76 3.53 15.76
CA ALA A 69 -15.62 3.66 16.92
C ALA A 69 -17.06 3.96 16.49
N ARG A 70 -18.02 3.28 17.11
CA ARG A 70 -19.45 3.52 16.87
C ARG A 70 -19.91 4.87 17.41
N GLY A 71 -20.98 5.41 16.81
CA GLY A 71 -21.62 6.65 17.23
C GLY A 71 -20.87 7.92 16.83
N LYS A 72 -19.85 7.81 15.97
CA LYS A 72 -19.09 8.95 15.43
C LYS A 72 -19.67 9.45 14.11
N SER A 73 -20.11 8.54 13.25
CA SER A 73 -20.70 8.86 11.95
C SER A 73 -21.63 7.73 11.51
N THR A 74 -22.76 8.09 10.92
CA THR A 74 -23.74 7.13 10.40
C THR A 74 -23.14 6.22 9.32
N LYS A 75 -22.23 6.74 8.49
CA LYS A 75 -21.53 5.93 7.46
C LYS A 75 -20.55 4.93 8.08
N ALA A 76 -19.83 5.33 9.13
CA ALA A 76 -18.93 4.43 9.85
C ALA A 76 -19.71 3.36 10.62
N ASP A 77 -20.84 3.73 11.21
CA ASP A 77 -21.74 2.80 11.89
C ASP A 77 -22.35 1.77 10.92
N LEU A 78 -22.73 2.20 9.72
CA LEU A 78 -23.20 1.30 8.66
C LEU A 78 -22.09 0.34 8.21
N PHE A 79 -20.88 0.83 8.01
CA PHE A 79 -19.73 -0.02 7.67
C PHE A 79 -19.43 -1.05 8.77
N LEU A 80 -19.51 -0.64 10.04
CA LEU A 80 -19.39 -1.57 11.18
C LEU A 80 -20.56 -2.55 11.25
N ASP A 81 -21.78 -2.18 10.83
CA ASP A 81 -22.91 -3.10 10.74
C ASP A 81 -22.71 -4.20 9.69
N TRP A 82 -22.08 -3.90 8.56
CA TRP A 82 -21.69 -4.93 7.58
C TRP A 82 -20.80 -6.01 8.21
N ILE A 83 -19.88 -5.60 9.09
CA ILE A 83 -18.92 -6.50 9.73
C ILE A 83 -19.55 -7.22 10.93
N ASP A 84 -20.07 -6.47 11.90
CA ASP A 84 -20.51 -6.99 13.21
C ASP A 84 -21.83 -7.76 13.12
N LYS A 85 -22.74 -7.37 12.22
CA LYS A 85 -24.07 -7.97 12.10
C LYS A 85 -24.19 -8.88 10.89
N GLY A 86 -23.53 -8.55 9.78
CA GLY A 86 -23.55 -9.37 8.56
C GLY A 86 -22.46 -10.45 8.57
N ALA A 87 -21.20 -10.06 8.32
CA ALA A 87 -20.09 -11.00 8.17
C ALA A 87 -19.89 -11.90 9.41
N THR A 88 -19.97 -11.32 10.60
CA THR A 88 -19.77 -12.04 11.86
C THR A 88 -20.86 -13.09 12.11
N ASP A 89 -22.10 -12.87 11.68
CA ASP A 89 -23.17 -13.88 11.79
C ASP A 89 -22.88 -15.08 10.87
N ALA A 90 -22.49 -14.82 9.62
CA ALA A 90 -22.16 -15.87 8.66
C ALA A 90 -20.95 -16.71 9.09
N ILE A 91 -19.94 -16.08 9.71
CA ILE A 91 -18.77 -16.77 10.28
C ILE A 91 -19.17 -17.62 11.47
N ARG A 92 -19.98 -17.08 12.40
CA ARG A 92 -20.43 -17.81 13.59
C ARG A 92 -21.24 -19.06 13.25
N ARG A 93 -21.95 -19.03 12.13
CA ARG A 93 -22.72 -20.17 11.63
C ARG A 93 -21.89 -21.14 10.79
N GLY A 94 -20.63 -20.82 10.51
CA GLY A 94 -19.77 -21.64 9.66
C GLY A 94 -20.19 -21.65 8.19
N TYR A 95 -20.85 -20.59 7.71
CA TYR A 95 -21.40 -20.50 6.34
C TYR A 95 -20.49 -19.74 5.37
N LEU A 96 -19.65 -18.84 5.87
CA LEU A 96 -18.90 -17.92 5.02
C LEU A 96 -17.63 -18.58 4.49
N LYS A 97 -17.53 -18.85 3.18
CA LYS A 97 -16.31 -19.36 2.52
C LYS A 97 -15.29 -18.25 2.29
N SER A 98 -15.75 -17.09 1.84
CA SER A 98 -14.88 -15.94 1.58
C SER A 98 -15.61 -14.61 1.73
N LEU A 99 -14.88 -13.60 2.19
CA LEU A 99 -15.34 -12.22 2.32
C LEU A 99 -14.41 -11.33 1.50
N SER A 100 -14.97 -10.63 0.53
CA SER A 100 -14.25 -9.68 -0.32
C SER A 100 -14.67 -8.26 0.06
N PHE A 101 -13.70 -7.43 0.45
CA PHE A 101 -13.89 -5.99 0.62
C PHE A 101 -13.11 -5.26 -0.47
N ALA A 102 -13.83 -4.51 -1.31
CA ALA A 102 -13.26 -3.89 -2.48
C ALA A 102 -13.43 -2.38 -2.48
N ILE A 103 -12.47 -1.71 -3.09
CA ILE A 103 -12.49 -0.29 -3.43
C ILE A 103 -12.55 -0.18 -4.94
N PHE A 104 -13.48 0.64 -5.43
CA PHE A 104 -13.67 0.94 -6.84
C PHE A 104 -13.76 2.46 -7.05
N LEU A 105 -13.28 2.92 -8.19
CA LEU A 105 -13.15 4.35 -8.47
C LEU A 105 -14.31 4.87 -9.31
N ASN A 106 -14.78 4.08 -10.29
CA ASN A 106 -15.89 4.46 -11.15
C ASN A 106 -17.24 4.06 -10.53
N LYS A 107 -18.08 5.04 -10.17
CA LYS A 107 -19.42 4.77 -9.59
C LYS A 107 -20.37 4.09 -10.57
N ASP A 108 -20.19 4.31 -11.87
CA ASP A 108 -21.03 3.74 -12.91
C ASP A 108 -20.63 2.29 -13.25
N ASP A 109 -19.45 1.85 -12.80
CA ASP A 109 -18.97 0.48 -12.94
C ASP A 109 -18.42 -0.05 -11.60
N PRO A 110 -19.29 -0.42 -10.65
CA PRO A 110 -18.90 -0.90 -9.32
C PRO A 110 -18.23 -2.29 -9.34
N ASN A 111 -18.24 -2.97 -10.50
CA ASN A 111 -17.61 -4.27 -10.67
C ASN A 111 -16.17 -4.15 -11.18
N ASP A 112 -15.76 -3.00 -11.72
CA ASP A 112 -14.35 -2.71 -12.03
C ASP A 112 -13.58 -2.31 -10.77
N LEU A 113 -12.97 -3.32 -10.13
CA LEU A 113 -12.28 -3.14 -8.86
C LEU A 113 -10.91 -2.52 -9.06
N HIS A 114 -10.59 -1.55 -8.20
CA HIS A 114 -9.26 -0.94 -8.14
C HIS A 114 -8.38 -1.63 -7.08
N GLU A 115 -8.95 -1.97 -5.93
CA GLU A 115 -8.23 -2.63 -4.85
C GLU A 115 -9.18 -3.58 -4.11
N VAL A 116 -8.70 -4.75 -3.69
CA VAL A 116 -9.52 -5.74 -3.01
C VAL A 116 -8.75 -6.46 -1.90
N TYR A 117 -9.46 -6.68 -0.80
CA TYR A 117 -9.02 -7.39 0.40
C TYR A 117 -9.92 -8.61 0.58
N THR A 118 -9.38 -9.78 0.29
CA THR A 118 -10.13 -11.03 0.38
C THR A 118 -9.68 -11.85 1.58
N PHE A 119 -10.65 -12.26 2.39
CA PHE A 119 -10.49 -13.14 3.53
C PHE A 119 -11.14 -14.49 3.19
N PHE A 120 -10.34 -15.55 3.15
CA PHE A 120 -10.84 -16.92 2.94
C PHE A 120 -10.92 -17.63 4.28
N PHE A 121 -12.01 -18.35 4.51
CA PHE A 121 -12.27 -19.08 5.74
C PHE A 121 -12.38 -20.57 5.44
N ASP A 122 -11.70 -21.36 6.26
CA ASP A 122 -11.83 -22.82 6.30
C ASP A 122 -12.21 -23.22 7.73
N TYR A 123 -13.31 -23.96 7.86
CA TYR A 123 -13.85 -24.44 9.13
C TYR A 123 -13.53 -25.93 9.23
N LYS A 124 -12.64 -26.27 10.16
CA LYS A 124 -12.33 -27.67 10.45
C LYS A 124 -13.40 -28.16 11.44
N ASN A 125 -14.28 -29.03 10.98
CA ASN A 125 -15.32 -29.63 11.83
C ASN A 125 -14.69 -30.40 13.00
N ASP A 126 -15.39 -30.46 14.14
CA ASP A 126 -15.02 -31.14 15.38
C ASP A 126 -14.82 -32.67 15.26
N ASP A 127 -14.86 -33.24 14.05
CA ASP A 127 -14.72 -34.68 13.81
C ASP A 127 -13.28 -35.06 13.40
N ILE A 128 -12.49 -35.40 14.42
CA ILE A 128 -11.45 -36.44 14.47
C ILE A 128 -10.09 -36.15 13.77
N HIS A 129 -9.05 -36.02 14.59
CA HIS A 129 -7.92 -36.97 14.51
C HIS A 129 -7.29 -37.23 15.89
N PHE A 130 -7.66 -38.37 16.49
CA PHE A 130 -6.78 -39.12 17.38
C PHE A 130 -5.83 -39.92 16.46
N SER A 131 -4.57 -39.51 16.34
CA SER A 131 -3.52 -40.32 15.74
C SER A 131 -2.47 -40.59 16.80
N ILE A 132 -2.45 -41.84 17.26
CA ILE A 132 -1.40 -42.40 18.09
C ILE A 132 -0.14 -42.47 17.21
N ASN A 133 0.89 -41.71 17.62
CA ASN A 133 2.25 -41.63 17.06
C ASN A 133 2.45 -40.71 15.83
N ASP A 134 2.55 -39.40 16.06
CA ASP A 134 3.77 -38.60 15.84
C ASP A 134 3.46 -37.10 16.06
N GLU A 135 4.02 -36.55 17.15
CA GLU A 135 4.17 -35.14 17.57
C GLU A 135 3.36 -34.01 16.88
N ASP A 136 2.02 -34.06 16.87
CA ASP A 136 1.18 -32.85 16.72
C ASP A 136 0.87 -32.26 18.10
N GLU A 137 1.78 -31.42 18.63
CA GLU A 137 1.43 -30.63 19.82
C GLU A 137 0.29 -29.66 19.46
N PRO A 138 -0.80 -29.61 20.26
CA PRO A 138 -1.90 -28.68 20.01
C PRO A 138 -1.37 -27.24 20.04
N ILE A 139 -1.68 -26.47 18.99
CA ILE A 139 -1.30 -25.05 18.91
C ILE A 139 -1.87 -24.33 20.13
N SER A 140 -1.00 -23.66 20.88
CA SER A 140 -1.43 -22.92 22.07
C SER A 140 -2.12 -21.62 21.68
N LEU A 141 -3.05 -21.14 22.51
CA LEU A 141 -3.70 -19.84 22.32
C LEU A 141 -2.69 -18.70 22.15
N LEU A 142 -1.56 -18.77 22.87
CA LEU A 142 -0.47 -17.80 22.76
C LEU A 142 0.15 -17.80 21.37
N ASP A 143 0.44 -18.99 20.83
CA ASP A 143 1.03 -19.14 19.51
C ASP A 143 0.07 -18.63 18.42
N SER A 144 -1.22 -18.96 18.51
CA SER A 144 -2.25 -18.42 17.61
C SER A 144 -2.33 -16.89 17.68
N ARG A 145 -2.23 -16.28 18.87
CA ARG A 145 -2.23 -14.82 19.04
C ARG A 145 -0.96 -14.17 18.46
N LYS A 146 0.20 -14.81 18.57
CA LYS A 146 1.46 -14.36 17.95
C LYS A 146 1.40 -14.47 16.43
N MET A 147 0.85 -15.55 15.90
CA MET A 147 0.62 -15.72 14.46
C MET A 147 -0.34 -14.65 13.92
N LEU A 148 -1.44 -14.39 14.64
CA LEU A 148 -2.35 -13.29 14.31
C LEU A 148 -1.64 -11.94 14.29
N GLN A 149 -0.81 -11.67 15.30
CA GLN A 149 -0.05 -10.43 15.36
C GLN A 149 0.89 -10.29 14.15
N GLN A 150 1.60 -11.36 13.76
CA GLN A 150 2.48 -11.36 12.59
C GLN A 150 1.70 -11.13 11.30
N LEU A 151 0.55 -11.80 11.13
CA LEU A 151 -0.34 -11.60 10.00
C LEU A 151 -0.79 -10.14 9.92
N MET A 152 -1.24 -9.56 11.03
CA MET A 152 -1.64 -8.17 11.10
C MET A 152 -0.50 -7.20 10.77
N LYS A 153 0.72 -7.44 11.25
CA LYS A 153 1.89 -6.63 10.89
C LYS A 153 2.15 -6.67 9.38
N ARG A 154 2.11 -7.87 8.78
CA ARG A 154 2.30 -8.03 7.33
C ARG A 154 1.18 -7.36 6.52
N PHE A 155 -0.07 -7.51 6.96
CA PHE A 155 -1.23 -6.85 6.39
C PHE A 155 -1.06 -5.33 6.37
N ILE A 156 -0.72 -4.73 7.52
CA ILE A 156 -0.47 -3.29 7.65
C ILE A 156 0.64 -2.85 6.69
N ILE A 157 1.76 -3.56 6.64
CA ILE A 157 2.90 -3.19 5.78
C ILE A 157 2.51 -3.26 4.30
N ILE A 158 1.79 -4.29 3.87
CA ILE A 158 1.34 -4.42 2.48
C ILE A 158 0.40 -3.27 2.14
N THR A 159 -0.61 -3.00 2.96
CA THR A 159 -1.54 -1.89 2.78
C THR A 159 -0.82 -0.54 2.73
N GLN A 160 0.21 -0.35 3.55
CA GLN A 160 1.05 0.86 3.56
C GLN A 160 1.94 1.00 2.32
N SER A 161 2.28 -0.11 1.67
CA SER A 161 3.10 -0.11 0.45
C SER A 161 2.29 0.12 -0.83
N LEU A 162 0.96 0.16 -0.75
CA LEU A 162 0.09 0.46 -1.88
C LEU A 162 0.13 1.95 -2.23
N GLU A 163 -0.05 2.25 -3.51
CA GLU A 163 -0.16 3.63 -4.00
C GLU A 163 -1.33 4.37 -3.32
N PRO A 164 -1.26 5.69 -3.11
CA PRO A 164 -2.37 6.47 -2.58
C PRO A 164 -3.65 6.32 -3.43
N LEU A 165 -4.82 6.28 -2.78
CA LEU A 165 -6.10 6.29 -3.51
C LEU A 165 -6.44 7.71 -3.96
N PRO A 166 -7.15 7.85 -5.09
CA PRO A 166 -7.83 9.09 -5.43
C PRO A 166 -8.81 9.56 -4.33
N GLU A 167 -9.12 10.85 -4.34
CA GLU A 167 -10.09 11.45 -3.41
C GLU A 167 -11.47 10.81 -3.55
N GLU A 168 -11.92 10.64 -4.79
CA GLU A 168 -13.15 9.93 -5.09
C GLU A 168 -12.91 8.43 -5.14
N ARG A 169 -13.51 7.73 -4.18
CA ARG A 169 -13.44 6.28 -4.04
C ARG A 169 -14.72 5.77 -3.41
N ASN A 170 -15.09 4.56 -3.77
CA ASN A 170 -16.27 3.88 -3.27
C ASN A 170 -15.87 2.50 -2.79
N VAL A 171 -16.70 1.93 -1.92
CA VAL A 171 -16.41 0.63 -1.32
C VAL A 171 -17.59 -0.31 -1.46
N SER A 172 -17.30 -1.59 -1.64
CA SER A 172 -18.28 -2.66 -1.67
C SER A 172 -17.76 -3.85 -0.85
N MET A 173 -18.69 -4.68 -0.37
CA MET A 173 -18.37 -5.92 0.31
C MET A 173 -19.22 -7.04 -0.28
N ARG A 174 -18.59 -8.14 -0.66
CA ARG A 174 -19.25 -9.32 -1.24
C ARG A 174 -18.89 -10.55 -0.43
N MET A 175 -19.83 -11.48 -0.34
CA MET A 175 -19.70 -12.72 0.43
C MET A 175 -19.86 -13.91 -0.51
N LEU A 176 -18.99 -14.89 -0.37
CA LEU A 176 -19.16 -16.21 -0.97
C LEU A 176 -19.43 -17.21 0.14
N PHE A 177 -20.54 -17.92 0.06
CA PHE A 177 -20.90 -18.97 1.01
C PHE A 177 -20.30 -20.32 0.64
N ASN A 178 -20.14 -21.18 1.62
CA ASN A 178 -19.75 -22.58 1.42
C ASN A 178 -20.99 -23.46 1.20
N GLU A 179 -20.75 -24.76 1.02
CA GLU A 179 -21.78 -25.75 0.71
C GLU A 179 -22.72 -26.04 1.90
N SER A 180 -22.33 -25.71 3.14
CA SER A 180 -23.16 -25.91 4.33
C SER A 180 -24.19 -24.80 4.56
N CYS A 181 -24.10 -23.70 3.81
CA CYS A 181 -25.02 -22.57 3.92
C CYS A 181 -26.40 -22.91 3.32
N PRO A 182 -27.50 -22.77 4.10
CA PRO A 182 -28.87 -22.91 3.57
C PRO A 182 -29.15 -21.91 2.44
N LYS A 183 -29.97 -22.31 1.46
CA LYS A 183 -30.31 -21.48 0.30
C LYS A 183 -31.15 -20.25 0.64
N ASP A 184 -31.88 -20.29 1.76
CA ASP A 184 -32.73 -19.22 2.27
C ASP A 184 -32.00 -18.30 3.27
N TYR A 185 -30.73 -18.58 3.57
CA TYR A 185 -29.93 -17.73 4.45
C TYR A 185 -29.56 -16.42 3.75
N GLN A 186 -29.97 -15.31 4.35
CA GLN A 186 -29.59 -13.95 3.92
C GLN A 186 -28.97 -13.20 5.11
N PRO A 187 -27.67 -12.87 5.08
CA PRO A 187 -27.06 -12.12 6.18
C PRO A 187 -27.61 -10.68 6.24
N PRO A 188 -27.78 -10.12 7.47
CA PRO A 188 -28.19 -8.74 7.65
C PRO A 188 -27.26 -7.76 6.91
N PHE A 189 -27.81 -6.68 6.35
CA PHE A 189 -27.10 -5.63 5.60
C PHE A 189 -26.52 -6.05 4.24
N PHE A 190 -26.75 -7.30 3.82
CA PHE A 190 -26.40 -7.78 2.49
C PHE A 190 -27.67 -8.12 1.70
N LYS A 191 -27.55 -8.09 0.37
CA LYS A 191 -28.54 -8.61 -0.56
C LYS A 191 -27.96 -9.79 -1.34
N ASP A 192 -28.81 -10.67 -1.84
CA ASP A 192 -28.39 -11.68 -2.80
C ASP A 192 -27.82 -10.99 -4.05
N ALA A 193 -26.70 -11.51 -4.54
CA ALA A 193 -25.96 -11.03 -5.69
C ALA A 193 -25.58 -12.18 -6.64
N SER A 194 -26.30 -13.31 -6.57
CA SER A 194 -26.06 -14.50 -7.40
C SER A 194 -26.25 -14.23 -8.89
N ASP A 195 -27.19 -13.33 -9.24
CA ASP A 195 -27.46 -12.91 -10.63
C ASP A 195 -26.69 -11.65 -11.05
N GLU A 196 -25.89 -11.07 -10.15
CA GLU A 196 -25.07 -9.90 -10.44
C GLU A 196 -23.76 -10.33 -11.12
N PRO A 197 -23.20 -9.53 -12.05
CA PRO A 197 -21.91 -9.84 -12.66
C PRO A 197 -20.80 -9.95 -11.60
N SER A 198 -19.78 -10.76 -11.92
CA SER A 198 -18.56 -10.85 -11.11
C SER A 198 -17.88 -9.49 -11.01
N ALA A 199 -17.39 -9.17 -9.82
CA ALA A 199 -16.53 -8.02 -9.61
C ALA A 199 -15.08 -8.42 -9.90
N ILE A 200 -14.43 -7.71 -10.82
CA ILE A 200 -13.15 -8.09 -11.41
C ILE A 200 -12.10 -7.02 -11.10
N LEU A 201 -10.92 -7.47 -10.68
CA LEU A 201 -9.73 -6.63 -10.61
C LEU A 201 -8.83 -6.91 -11.82
N LYS A 202 -8.51 -5.86 -12.59
CA LYS A 202 -7.51 -5.93 -13.67
C LYS A 202 -6.13 -5.63 -13.12
N ALA A 203 -5.20 -6.57 -13.23
CA ALA A 203 -3.81 -6.44 -12.76
C ALA A 203 -2.82 -6.79 -13.89
N PRO A 204 -1.62 -6.19 -13.95
CA PRO A 204 -0.62 -6.56 -14.96
C PRO A 204 -0.18 -8.03 -14.85
N LYS A 205 0.02 -8.72 -15.97
CA LYS A 205 0.54 -10.10 -16.10
C LYS A 205 1.89 -10.30 -15.43
N THR A 206 2.72 -9.27 -15.41
CA THR A 206 4.05 -9.26 -14.76
C THR A 206 3.97 -9.08 -13.25
N SER A 207 2.79 -8.78 -12.71
CA SER A 207 2.55 -8.69 -11.27
C SER A 207 2.69 -10.09 -10.68
N ASN A 208 3.70 -10.29 -9.83
CA ASN A 208 3.69 -11.42 -8.92
C ASN A 208 2.48 -11.25 -7.99
N VAL A 209 1.37 -11.93 -8.28
CA VAL A 209 0.15 -11.96 -7.44
C VAL A 209 0.51 -12.35 -5.99
N ASP A 210 1.58 -13.15 -5.84
CA ASP A 210 2.17 -13.53 -4.55
C ASP A 210 2.74 -12.36 -3.74
N ARG A 211 3.16 -11.26 -4.38
CA ARG A 211 3.67 -10.05 -3.67
C ARG A 211 2.58 -9.38 -2.84
N TYR A 212 1.31 -9.56 -3.19
CA TYR A 212 0.19 -8.90 -2.53
C TYR A 212 -0.57 -9.82 -1.55
N SER A 213 -0.16 -11.09 -1.42
CA SER A 213 -0.68 -11.98 -0.36
C SER A 213 -0.17 -11.54 1.02
N ALA A 214 -1.08 -11.28 1.96
CA ALA A 214 -0.72 -10.93 3.34
C ALA A 214 -0.37 -12.15 4.21
N GLY A 215 -0.72 -13.36 3.76
CA GLY A 215 -0.41 -14.62 4.45
C GLY A 215 -1.65 -15.33 4.98
N SER A 216 -1.44 -16.36 5.80
CA SER A 216 -2.51 -17.12 6.44
C SER A 216 -2.22 -17.38 7.92
N VAL A 217 -3.27 -17.59 8.70
CA VAL A 217 -3.24 -18.00 10.12
C VAL A 217 -4.12 -19.25 10.25
N ASP A 218 -3.54 -20.34 10.74
CA ASP A 218 -4.23 -21.58 11.07
C ASP A 218 -4.26 -21.73 12.59
N THR A 219 -5.46 -21.93 13.15
CA THR A 219 -5.69 -22.05 14.61
C THR A 219 -6.16 -23.46 15.00
N SER A 220 -5.93 -24.46 14.15
CA SER A 220 -6.40 -25.84 14.29
C SER A 220 -7.92 -26.04 14.14
N PHE A 221 -8.75 -25.03 14.44
CA PHE A 221 -10.21 -25.04 14.22
C PHE A 221 -10.64 -24.19 13.02
N HIS A 222 -9.97 -23.05 12.83
CA HIS A 222 -10.20 -22.14 11.72
C HIS A 222 -8.88 -21.80 11.03
N SER A 223 -8.89 -21.79 9.71
CA SER A 223 -7.83 -21.17 8.92
C SER A 223 -8.37 -19.91 8.23
N ILE A 224 -7.65 -18.80 8.37
CA ILE A 224 -7.89 -17.58 7.60
C ILE A 224 -6.71 -17.34 6.68
N GLN A 225 -7.00 -17.12 5.40
CA GLN A 225 -6.03 -16.58 4.45
C GLN A 225 -6.45 -15.18 4.03
N VAL A 226 -5.49 -14.25 3.96
CA VAL A 226 -5.73 -12.87 3.54
C VAL A 226 -4.93 -12.57 2.28
N LYS A 227 -5.64 -12.17 1.22
CA LYS A 227 -5.04 -11.66 -0.02
C LYS A 227 -5.43 -10.20 -0.19
N VAL A 228 -4.43 -9.36 -0.46
CA VAL A 228 -4.63 -7.98 -0.89
C VAL A 228 -4.30 -7.95 -2.37
N LEU A 229 -5.03 -7.21 -3.19
CA LEU A 229 -4.71 -6.98 -4.59
C LEU A 229 -5.01 -5.53 -4.92
N SER A 230 -4.16 -4.88 -5.70
CA SER A 230 -4.35 -3.48 -6.11
C SER A 230 -3.92 -3.32 -7.56
N ARG A 231 -4.68 -2.53 -8.31
CA ARG A 231 -4.34 -2.09 -9.66
C ARG A 231 -3.33 -0.94 -9.57
N PRO A 232 -2.18 -1.00 -10.26
CA PRO A 232 -1.28 0.15 -10.37
C PRO A 232 -1.98 1.30 -11.11
N ILE A 233 -1.73 2.54 -10.71
CA ILE A 233 -2.32 3.72 -11.36
C ILE A 233 -1.80 3.89 -12.80
N LEU A 234 -0.56 3.46 -13.07
CA LEU A 234 0.05 3.53 -14.39
C LEU A 234 -0.02 2.16 -15.08
N ILE A 235 -0.98 1.98 -15.99
CA ILE A 235 -1.02 0.84 -16.91
C ILE A 235 -0.61 1.35 -18.29
N SER A 236 0.57 0.95 -18.75
CA SER A 236 1.13 1.37 -20.05
C SER A 236 0.55 0.60 -21.24
N ASN A 237 -0.09 -0.56 -21.02
CA ASN A 237 -0.74 -1.36 -22.07
C ASN A 237 -1.86 -2.27 -21.51
N GLU A 238 -3.10 -2.12 -22.00
CA GLU A 238 -4.25 -2.95 -21.58
C GLU A 238 -4.10 -4.44 -21.95
N ASN A 239 -3.36 -4.74 -23.03
CA ASN A 239 -3.12 -6.12 -23.50
C ASN A 239 -2.28 -6.98 -22.54
N GLU A 240 -1.64 -6.34 -21.55
CA GLU A 240 -0.86 -7.02 -20.51
C GLU A 240 -1.63 -7.23 -19.22
N LEU A 241 -2.93 -6.95 -19.15
CA LEU A 241 -3.72 -7.18 -17.94
C LEU A 241 -4.24 -8.62 -17.87
N ILE A 242 -4.37 -9.13 -16.65
CA ILE A 242 -5.18 -10.30 -16.28
C ILE A 242 -6.38 -9.82 -15.48
N GLU A 243 -7.52 -10.46 -15.73
CA GLU A 243 -8.73 -10.30 -14.94
C GLU A 243 -8.71 -11.30 -13.79
N ILE A 244 -8.93 -10.79 -12.58
CA ILE A 244 -8.89 -11.57 -11.36
C ILE A 244 -10.24 -11.42 -10.66
N ASP A 245 -10.96 -12.53 -10.53
CA ASP A 245 -12.07 -12.63 -9.59
C ASP A 245 -11.51 -12.79 -8.15
N PRO A 246 -11.85 -11.91 -7.20
CA PRO A 246 -11.39 -11.99 -5.82
C PRO A 246 -11.65 -13.33 -5.13
N PHE A 247 -12.72 -14.04 -5.51
CA PHE A 247 -13.07 -15.33 -4.91
C PHE A 247 -12.31 -16.52 -5.51
N GLU A 248 -11.90 -16.41 -6.78
CA GLU A 248 -10.99 -17.37 -7.42
C GLU A 248 -9.53 -17.14 -7.02
N ALA A 249 -9.23 -15.97 -6.43
CA ALA A 249 -7.88 -15.59 -6.07
C ALA A 249 -7.20 -16.57 -5.10
N SER A 250 -7.94 -17.42 -4.36
CA SER A 250 -7.37 -18.48 -3.52
C SER A 250 -6.47 -19.45 -4.31
N GLN A 251 -6.77 -19.70 -5.58
CA GLN A 251 -6.09 -20.68 -6.44
C GLN A 251 -4.67 -20.25 -6.88
N PHE A 252 -4.33 -18.96 -6.77
CA PHE A 252 -2.95 -18.49 -6.98
C PHE A 252 -2.05 -19.02 -5.85
N LYS A 253 -1.13 -19.94 -6.21
CA LYS A 253 -0.28 -20.70 -5.29
C LYS A 253 0.58 -19.78 -4.41
N THR A 254 0.27 -19.70 -3.12
CA THR A 254 1.27 -19.27 -2.12
C THR A 254 2.43 -20.27 -2.11
N PRO A 255 3.70 -19.83 -2.07
CA PRO A 255 4.80 -20.74 -1.71
C PRO A 255 4.48 -21.35 -0.34
N ASN A 256 4.36 -22.68 -0.30
CA ASN A 256 4.16 -23.43 0.93
C ASN A 256 5.17 -22.97 1.98
N MET A 257 4.70 -22.36 3.07
CA MET A 257 5.48 -22.41 4.30
C MET A 257 5.48 -23.87 4.74
N ILE A 258 6.61 -24.51 4.49
CA ILE A 258 6.90 -25.89 4.85
C ILE A 258 6.53 -26.07 6.34
N LYS A 259 5.52 -26.92 6.61
CA LYS A 259 5.09 -27.31 7.97
C LYS A 259 6.16 -28.12 8.74
N ASN A 260 7.30 -28.41 8.12
CA ASN A 260 8.38 -29.18 8.73
C ASN A 260 9.60 -28.30 8.99
N ALA A 261 9.53 -27.47 10.03
CA ALA A 261 10.72 -26.96 10.69
C ALA A 261 10.94 -27.78 11.97
N GLN A 262 11.43 -29.02 11.82
CA GLN A 262 12.16 -29.66 12.91
C GLN A 262 13.39 -28.80 13.20
N LEU A 263 13.54 -28.37 14.46
CA LEU A 263 14.79 -27.77 14.93
C LEU A 263 15.93 -28.75 14.61
N PRO A 264 17.00 -28.33 13.90
CA PRO A 264 18.09 -29.24 13.61
C PRO A 264 18.81 -29.64 14.91
N PRO A 265 19.25 -30.89 15.05
CA PRO A 265 20.19 -31.25 16.09
C PRO A 265 21.50 -30.50 15.89
N LYS A 266 22.11 -30.11 17.02
CA LYS A 266 23.38 -29.39 17.09
C LYS A 266 24.54 -30.23 16.53
N SER A 267 24.75 -30.27 15.23
CA SER A 267 26.08 -30.56 14.65
C SER A 267 26.09 -30.51 13.12
N LEU A 268 27.18 -29.95 12.60
CA LEU A 268 27.69 -29.98 11.22
C LEU A 268 27.19 -28.89 10.25
N ASN A 269 27.93 -27.78 10.32
CA ASN A 269 28.17 -26.83 9.24
C ASN A 269 28.62 -27.53 7.94
N ARG A 270 27.80 -27.49 6.87
CA ARG A 270 28.25 -27.08 5.51
C ARG A 270 27.10 -26.97 4.52
N PHE A 271 27.12 -25.88 3.76
CA PHE A 271 26.47 -25.60 2.47
C PHE A 271 25.23 -24.68 2.39
N VAL A 272 25.47 -23.64 1.58
CA VAL A 272 24.62 -22.65 0.89
C VAL A 272 23.86 -21.64 1.75
N LYS A 273 24.52 -20.49 1.97
CA LYS A 273 23.84 -19.21 2.26
C LYS A 273 22.91 -18.87 1.09
N ARG A 274 21.61 -19.18 1.20
CA ARG A 274 20.60 -18.48 0.42
C ARG A 274 20.38 -17.12 1.07
N GLU A 275 20.65 -16.05 0.32
CA GLU A 275 20.34 -14.71 0.80
C GLU A 275 18.81 -14.56 0.95
N PRO A 276 18.31 -14.06 2.09
CA PRO A 276 16.90 -13.73 2.24
C PRO A 276 16.49 -12.69 1.19
N SER A 277 15.31 -12.86 0.60
CA SER A 277 14.77 -11.91 -0.38
C SER A 277 14.80 -10.48 0.18
N GLN A 278 15.03 -9.48 -0.68
CA GLN A 278 15.11 -8.08 -0.24
C GLN A 278 13.87 -7.62 0.55
N THR A 279 12.69 -8.16 0.23
CA THR A 279 11.46 -7.97 1.02
C THR A 279 11.57 -8.54 2.42
N THR A 280 12.12 -9.74 2.61
CA THR A 280 12.30 -10.36 3.93
C THR A 280 13.23 -9.55 4.83
N ASN A 281 14.29 -8.94 4.27
CA ASN A 281 15.22 -8.09 5.01
C ASN A 281 14.63 -6.72 5.37
N MET A 282 13.91 -6.10 4.42
CA MET A 282 13.24 -4.82 4.63
C MET A 282 12.07 -4.95 5.61
N LEU A 283 11.32 -6.07 5.54
CA LEU A 283 10.28 -6.44 6.51
C LEU A 283 10.89 -6.65 7.89
N ARG A 284 12.02 -7.36 8.01
CA ARG A 284 12.65 -7.63 9.30
C ARG A 284 13.06 -6.34 10.02
N SER A 285 13.70 -5.39 9.32
CA SER A 285 14.08 -4.11 9.93
C SER A 285 12.87 -3.24 10.30
N PHE A 286 11.79 -3.27 9.52
CA PHE A 286 10.53 -2.60 9.85
C PHE A 286 9.81 -3.22 11.05
N LEU A 287 9.78 -4.55 11.13
CA LEU A 287 9.14 -5.33 12.20
C LEU A 287 9.86 -5.19 13.55
N GLU A 288 11.17 -4.91 13.52
CA GLU A 288 12.01 -4.62 14.68
C GLU A 288 11.83 -3.16 15.17
N SER A 289 11.30 -2.25 14.34
CA SER A 289 11.05 -0.86 14.76
C SER A 289 9.77 -0.75 15.59
N SER A 290 9.92 -0.27 16.82
CA SER A 290 8.80 0.07 17.70
C SER A 290 8.12 1.32 17.13
N GLN A 291 7.05 1.19 16.34
CA GLN A 291 6.37 2.36 15.79
C GLN A 291 5.86 3.26 16.93
N PRO A 292 6.29 4.53 17.08
CA PRO A 292 5.93 5.39 18.21
C PRO A 292 4.52 6.00 18.07
N GLU A 293 4.00 6.16 16.86
CA GLU A 293 2.64 6.65 16.56
C GLU A 293 2.20 6.12 15.20
N VAL A 294 0.98 5.59 15.07
CA VAL A 294 0.42 5.15 13.78
C VAL A 294 -0.29 6.36 13.15
N LYS A 295 0.43 7.09 12.30
CA LYS A 295 -0.16 8.16 11.48
C LYS A 295 -0.78 7.55 10.21
N PRO A 296 -1.85 8.13 9.64
CA PRO A 296 -2.42 7.62 8.40
C PRO A 296 -1.35 7.64 7.30
N THR A 297 -1.24 6.55 6.54
CA THR A 297 -0.31 6.47 5.40
C THR A 297 -0.79 7.33 4.24
N GLN A 298 -2.09 7.58 4.18
CA GLN A 298 -2.76 8.50 3.27
C GLN A 298 -3.16 9.81 3.96
N ALA A 299 -2.43 10.25 4.98
CA ALA A 299 -2.47 11.67 5.29
C ALA A 299 -1.88 12.39 4.08
N ILE A 300 -2.74 12.70 3.11
CA ILE A 300 -2.42 13.55 1.97
C ILE A 300 -2.18 14.92 2.59
N ASN A 301 -0.96 15.13 3.05
CA ASN A 301 -0.44 16.48 3.17
C ASN A 301 -0.23 16.92 1.73
N HIS A 302 -1.28 17.44 1.11
CA HIS A 302 -1.23 17.94 -0.26
C HIS A 302 0.04 18.76 -0.42
N VAL A 303 0.83 18.44 -1.44
CA VAL A 303 2.01 19.22 -1.78
C VAL A 303 1.53 20.60 -2.22
N LYS A 304 1.48 21.55 -1.28
CA LYS A 304 1.16 22.96 -1.54
C LYS A 304 2.41 23.69 -2.04
N CYS A 305 3.10 23.09 -3.01
CA CYS A 305 4.26 23.70 -3.64
C CYS A 305 3.79 24.75 -4.64
N GLU A 306 4.45 25.91 -4.63
CA GLU A 306 4.08 27.07 -5.47
C GLU A 306 4.39 26.87 -6.97
N CYS A 307 4.95 25.70 -7.32
CA CYS A 307 5.15 25.30 -8.70
C CYS A 307 3.83 24.96 -9.42
N GLY A 308 2.75 24.66 -8.69
CA GLY A 308 1.48 24.25 -9.28
C GLY A 308 1.47 22.81 -9.80
N SER A 309 2.41 21.97 -9.38
CA SER A 309 2.44 20.55 -9.71
C SER A 309 1.67 19.76 -8.65
N THR A 310 0.85 18.81 -9.10
CA THR A 310 0.04 17.92 -8.24
C THR A 310 0.79 16.66 -7.80
N GLU A 311 2.00 16.43 -8.32
CA GLU A 311 2.78 15.24 -7.97
C GLU A 311 3.29 15.27 -6.53
N GLU A 312 3.03 14.20 -5.79
CA GLU A 312 3.46 14.05 -4.40
C GLU A 312 4.90 13.53 -4.27
N SER A 313 5.41 12.85 -5.30
CA SER A 313 6.76 12.29 -5.36
C SER A 313 7.66 13.08 -6.32
N ASP A 314 8.50 13.96 -5.77
CA ASP A 314 9.60 14.56 -6.52
C ASP A 314 10.81 13.62 -6.49
N VAL A 315 11.50 13.49 -7.62
CA VAL A 315 12.80 12.83 -7.81
C VAL A 315 13.85 13.26 -6.77
N SER A 316 13.63 14.40 -6.10
CA SER A 316 14.47 14.96 -5.05
C SER A 316 13.93 14.90 -3.62
N GLY A 317 12.78 14.27 -3.42
CA GLY A 317 12.07 14.24 -2.15
C GLY A 317 11.29 15.53 -1.86
N THR A 318 10.58 15.54 -0.74
CA THR A 318 9.81 16.68 -0.26
C THR A 318 10.48 17.34 0.95
N ILE A 319 10.27 18.64 1.12
CA ILE A 319 10.76 19.44 2.24
C ILE A 319 9.59 20.20 2.87
N LYS A 320 9.74 20.62 4.13
CA LYS A 320 8.70 21.41 4.83
C LYS A 320 9.08 22.88 4.93
N CYS A 321 8.11 23.76 4.71
CA CYS A 321 8.24 25.18 4.95
C CYS A 321 8.33 25.47 6.45
N ALA A 322 9.39 26.14 6.91
CA ALA A 322 9.57 26.47 8.33
C ALA A 322 8.56 27.48 8.89
N SER A 323 7.81 28.19 8.03
CA SER A 323 6.85 29.23 8.46
C SER A 323 5.39 28.80 8.39
N CYS A 324 5.01 27.89 7.49
CA CYS A 324 3.61 27.48 7.30
C CYS A 324 3.41 25.96 7.29
N ASP A 325 4.47 25.19 7.54
CA ASP A 325 4.50 23.72 7.47
C ASP A 325 4.08 23.10 6.14
N GLY A 326 3.87 23.93 5.10
CA GLY A 326 3.52 23.47 3.76
C GLY A 326 4.60 22.56 3.17
N ILE A 327 4.17 21.48 2.51
CA ILE A 327 5.07 20.55 1.83
C ILE A 327 5.46 21.12 0.47
N LEU A 328 6.77 21.15 0.21
CA LEU A 328 7.40 21.73 -0.96
C LEU A 328 8.24 20.67 -1.68
N HIS A 329 8.37 20.78 -3.00
CA HIS A 329 9.28 19.92 -3.77
C HIS A 329 10.74 20.33 -3.56
N GLY A 330 11.63 19.38 -3.26
CA GLY A 330 13.06 19.66 -3.10
C GLY A 330 13.70 20.30 -4.34
N SER A 331 13.21 19.94 -5.54
CA SER A 331 13.73 20.41 -6.83
C SER A 331 13.32 21.85 -7.10
N CYS A 332 12.11 22.23 -6.68
CA CYS A 332 11.60 23.59 -6.79
C CYS A 332 12.43 24.56 -5.94
N TYR A 333 12.83 24.17 -4.73
CA TYR A 333 13.55 25.02 -3.79
C TYR A 333 15.06 24.76 -3.74
N GLY A 334 15.59 23.89 -4.60
CA GLY A 334 17.03 23.67 -4.76
C GLY A 334 17.70 23.01 -3.55
N SER A 335 16.98 22.22 -2.76
CA SER A 335 17.53 21.60 -1.56
C SER A 335 18.42 20.41 -1.92
N SER A 336 19.73 20.64 -1.90
CA SER A 336 20.75 19.59 -1.98
C SER A 336 21.31 19.34 -0.57
N SER A 337 20.62 18.49 0.19
CA SER A 337 21.15 17.76 1.35
C SER A 337 21.84 18.55 2.48
N ARG A 338 21.55 19.84 2.71
CA ARG A 338 22.05 20.57 3.91
C ARG A 338 20.94 21.24 4.71
N ARG A 339 21.11 21.14 6.03
CA ARG A 339 20.26 21.60 7.14
C ARG A 339 20.03 23.12 7.15
N GLN A 340 19.30 23.65 6.17
CA GLN A 340 18.76 25.01 6.25
C GLN A 340 17.24 24.96 6.29
N GLU A 341 16.67 25.74 7.21
CA GLU A 341 15.23 25.97 7.29
C GLU A 341 14.75 26.58 5.98
N THR A 342 14.01 25.79 5.21
CA THR A 342 13.49 26.24 3.91
C THR A 342 12.14 26.90 4.12
N THR A 343 11.90 28.06 3.54
CA THR A 343 10.61 28.77 3.56
C THR A 343 10.07 28.92 2.14
N CYS A 344 8.75 28.79 1.95
CA CYS A 344 8.14 29.03 0.65
C CYS A 344 8.24 30.50 0.25
N PHE A 345 8.17 30.82 -1.05
CA PHE A 345 8.31 32.19 -1.55
C PHE A 345 7.19 33.10 -1.06
N THR A 346 5.98 32.58 -0.86
CA THR A 346 4.87 33.34 -0.26
C THR A 346 5.17 33.73 1.18
N CYS A 347 5.66 32.80 2.01
CA CYS A 347 6.03 33.13 3.40
C CYS A 347 7.22 34.09 3.43
N ARG A 348 8.21 33.88 2.57
CA ARG A 348 9.37 34.77 2.44
C ARG A 348 8.99 36.16 1.93
N SER A 349 8.06 36.25 0.99
CA SER A 349 7.49 37.50 0.48
C SER A 349 6.80 38.28 1.59
N LYS A 350 5.94 37.61 2.38
CA LYS A 350 5.28 38.21 3.55
C LYS A 350 6.30 38.75 4.55
N ALA A 351 7.36 38.00 4.85
CA ALA A 351 8.44 38.44 5.75
C ALA A 351 9.22 39.66 5.21
N MET A 352 9.28 39.85 3.89
CA MET A 352 10.00 40.95 3.22
C MET A 352 9.10 42.13 2.86
N GLY A 353 7.92 42.26 3.50
CA GLY A 353 7.00 43.38 3.27
C GLY A 353 6.00 43.18 2.12
N GLY A 354 5.73 41.94 1.70
CA GLY A 354 4.65 41.62 0.76
C GLY A 354 4.99 41.80 -0.72
N ILE A 355 6.26 41.60 -1.09
CA ILE A 355 6.72 41.70 -2.50
C ILE A 355 5.99 40.67 -3.36
N LYS A 356 5.29 41.12 -4.42
CA LYS A 356 4.57 40.20 -5.32
C LYS A 356 5.52 39.18 -5.95
N THR A 357 5.16 37.90 -5.88
CA THR A 357 5.89 36.79 -6.50
C THR A 357 5.87 36.93 -8.03
N HIS A 358 7.04 36.98 -8.67
CA HIS A 358 7.16 37.12 -10.12
C HIS A 358 6.79 35.82 -10.86
N GLN A 359 6.22 35.94 -12.05
CA GLN A 359 5.95 34.81 -12.96
C GLN A 359 7.22 33.99 -13.31
N ASN A 360 8.41 34.57 -13.10
CA ASN A 360 9.70 33.93 -13.41
C ASN A 360 10.03 32.82 -12.40
N LEU A 361 9.39 32.84 -11.22
CA LEU A 361 9.53 31.75 -10.25
C LEU A 361 8.99 30.44 -10.81
N ARG A 362 7.89 30.48 -11.57
CA ARG A 362 7.35 29.28 -12.24
C ARG A 362 8.33 28.73 -13.28
N LEU A 363 8.89 29.59 -14.13
CA LEU A 363 9.90 29.19 -15.11
C LEU A 363 11.13 28.57 -14.43
N LEU A 364 11.55 29.11 -13.28
CA LEU A 364 12.67 28.60 -12.49
C LEU A 364 12.39 27.21 -11.90
N PHE A 365 11.18 26.96 -11.41
CA PHE A 365 10.77 25.64 -10.92
C PHE A 365 10.79 24.60 -12.03
N ILE A 366 10.19 24.92 -13.17
CA ILE A 366 10.14 24.05 -14.34
C ILE A 366 11.55 23.77 -14.85
N ALA A 367 12.41 24.78 -14.95
CA ALA A 367 13.82 24.60 -15.34
C ALA A 367 14.58 23.65 -14.41
N ARG A 368 14.42 23.79 -13.09
CA ARG A 368 15.08 22.91 -12.12
C ARG A 368 14.57 21.47 -12.20
N LYS A 369 13.26 21.29 -12.32
CA LYS A 369 12.64 19.96 -12.49
C LYS A 369 13.12 19.29 -13.78
N LEU A 370 13.09 20.02 -14.90
CA LEU A 370 13.50 19.53 -16.22
C LEU A 370 14.98 19.12 -16.24
N TYR A 371 15.87 19.97 -15.72
CA TYR A 371 17.29 19.65 -15.61
C TYR A 371 17.54 18.38 -14.78
N LYS A 372 16.77 18.22 -13.69
CA LYS A 372 16.90 17.05 -12.81
C LYS A 372 16.34 15.78 -13.46
N LEU A 373 15.23 15.87 -14.20
CA LEU A 373 14.66 14.78 -14.97
C LEU A 373 15.69 14.22 -15.97
N PHE A 374 16.26 15.08 -16.82
CA PHE A 374 17.27 14.69 -17.81
C PHE A 374 18.60 14.26 -17.20
N SER A 375 18.91 14.67 -15.96
CA SER A 375 20.10 14.16 -15.26
C SER A 375 19.96 12.69 -14.83
N LYS A 376 18.73 12.21 -14.60
CA LYS A 376 18.48 10.89 -14.00
C LYS A 376 17.95 9.87 -15.01
N VAL A 377 17.02 10.24 -15.88
CA VAL A 377 16.38 9.38 -16.88
C VAL A 377 16.85 9.78 -18.28
N ASP A 378 16.82 8.84 -19.22
CA ASP A 378 16.96 9.17 -20.64
C ASP A 378 15.80 10.09 -21.09
N ILE A 379 16.04 10.88 -22.14
CA ILE A 379 15.06 11.88 -22.56
C ILE A 379 13.80 11.15 -23.08
N PRO A 380 12.59 11.42 -22.54
CA PRO A 380 11.37 10.76 -22.98
C PRO A 380 11.06 11.02 -24.46
N PRO A 381 10.34 10.11 -25.14
CA PRO A 381 10.13 10.14 -26.59
C PRO A 381 9.11 11.19 -27.05
N SER A 382 8.48 11.95 -26.15
CA SER A 382 7.56 13.04 -26.49
C SER A 382 7.64 14.17 -25.47
N THR A 383 7.51 15.40 -25.97
CA THR A 383 7.44 16.62 -25.14
C THR A 383 6.21 16.64 -24.23
N ARG A 384 5.12 15.95 -24.61
CA ARG A 384 3.95 15.76 -23.75
C ARG A 384 4.24 14.84 -22.57
N ILE A 385 4.96 13.73 -22.81
CA ILE A 385 5.41 12.84 -21.73
C ILE A 385 6.37 13.57 -20.80
N ILE A 386 7.26 14.39 -21.34
CA ILE A 386 8.14 15.26 -20.53
C ILE A 386 7.30 16.18 -19.63
N HIS A 387 6.26 16.81 -20.16
CA HIS A 387 5.39 17.70 -19.41
C HIS A 387 4.61 16.99 -18.30
N GLU A 388 4.05 15.82 -18.60
CA GLU A 388 3.35 14.97 -17.63
C GLU A 388 4.30 14.51 -16.51
N GLN A 389 5.54 14.12 -16.84
CA GLN A 389 6.59 13.75 -15.87
C GLN A 389 7.12 14.91 -15.02
N LEU A 390 6.80 16.16 -15.34
CA LEU A 390 7.05 17.30 -14.45
C LEU A 390 5.93 17.47 -13.41
N GLY A 391 4.87 16.67 -13.52
CA GLY A 391 3.72 16.65 -12.65
C GLY A 391 2.72 17.76 -12.91
N PHE A 392 2.55 18.15 -14.19
CA PHE A 392 1.56 19.14 -14.63
C PHE A 392 0.46 18.48 -15.44
N ALA A 393 -0.78 18.94 -15.28
CA ALA A 393 -1.86 18.57 -16.17
C ALA A 393 -1.66 19.21 -17.55
N ILE A 394 -2.10 18.55 -18.63
CA ILE A 394 -1.91 19.00 -20.02
C ILE A 394 -2.40 20.45 -20.27
N SER A 395 -3.44 20.88 -19.54
CA SER A 395 -4.01 22.23 -19.63
C SER A 395 -3.24 23.31 -18.85
N GLU A 396 -2.24 22.93 -18.04
CA GLU A 396 -1.55 23.82 -17.12
C GLU A 396 -0.06 23.94 -17.43
N ASN A 397 0.49 25.15 -17.38
CA ASN A 397 1.93 25.41 -17.51
C ASN A 397 2.59 24.92 -18.83
N THR A 398 1.85 24.43 -19.82
CA THR A 398 2.35 23.93 -21.12
C THR A 398 3.23 24.96 -21.84
N LYS A 399 2.79 26.22 -21.89
CA LYS A 399 3.58 27.35 -22.46
C LYS A 399 4.89 27.60 -21.72
N ALA A 400 4.88 27.43 -20.40
CA ALA A 400 6.05 27.63 -19.56
C ALA A 400 7.04 26.46 -19.73
N THR A 401 6.54 25.23 -19.85
CA THR A 401 7.35 24.05 -20.22
C THR A 401 8.01 24.24 -21.58
N ALA A 402 7.25 24.63 -22.60
CA ALA A 402 7.78 24.91 -23.94
C ALA A 402 8.86 26.00 -23.93
N SER A 403 8.62 27.09 -23.17
CA SER A 403 9.58 28.20 -23.02
C SER A 403 10.90 27.75 -22.37
N VAL A 404 10.83 26.87 -21.37
CA VAL A 404 12.01 26.34 -20.67
C VAL A 404 12.78 25.35 -21.55
N ILE A 405 12.10 24.46 -22.26
CA ILE A 405 12.74 23.55 -23.22
C ILE A 405 13.46 24.37 -24.30
N SER A 406 12.81 25.39 -24.87
CA SER A 406 13.43 26.29 -25.84
C SER A 406 14.63 27.04 -25.25
N PHE A 407 14.54 27.46 -23.98
CA PHE A 407 15.67 28.07 -23.29
C PHE A 407 16.85 27.09 -23.14
N PHE A 408 16.60 25.81 -22.93
CA PHE A 408 17.64 24.79 -22.80
C PHE A 408 18.38 24.58 -24.12
N PHE A 409 17.67 24.53 -25.25
CA PHE A 409 18.30 24.51 -26.58
C PHE A 409 19.09 25.79 -26.86
N LYS A 410 18.50 26.96 -26.63
CA LYS A 410 19.17 28.27 -26.80
C LYS A 410 20.43 28.43 -25.95
N LYS A 411 20.52 27.75 -24.81
CA LYS A 411 21.69 27.75 -23.92
C LYS A 411 22.61 26.55 -24.10
N CYS A 412 22.37 25.72 -25.12
CA CYS A 412 23.12 24.50 -25.40
C CYS A 412 23.18 23.53 -24.19
N ILE A 413 22.14 23.56 -23.35
CA ILE A 413 21.92 22.58 -22.28
C ILE A 413 21.35 21.29 -22.89
N LEU A 414 20.45 21.45 -23.87
CA LEU A 414 20.05 20.40 -24.81
C LEU A 414 20.68 20.70 -26.15
N VAL A 415 21.09 19.65 -26.86
CA VAL A 415 21.72 19.75 -28.18
C VAL A 415 21.14 18.65 -29.06
N LEU A 416 20.81 18.97 -30.31
CA LEU A 416 20.49 17.98 -31.33
C LEU A 416 21.78 17.57 -32.04
N GLU A 417 22.04 16.28 -32.12
CA GLU A 417 23.20 15.71 -32.81
C GLU A 417 22.80 14.48 -33.59
N ASP A 418 23.43 14.29 -34.74
CA ASP A 418 23.16 13.14 -35.62
C ASP A 418 23.69 11.82 -35.02
N GLU A 419 24.68 11.88 -34.14
CA GLU A 419 25.25 10.73 -33.44
C GLU A 419 25.45 11.00 -31.94
N PRO A 420 25.21 10.03 -31.05
CA PRO A 420 25.41 10.20 -29.62
C PRO A 420 26.89 10.42 -29.26
N ARG A 421 27.19 11.52 -28.55
CA ARG A 421 28.54 11.83 -28.07
C ARG A 421 29.08 10.76 -27.12
N LYS A 422 30.26 10.23 -27.42
CA LYS A 422 31.04 9.38 -26.50
C LYS A 422 31.60 10.21 -25.34
N LEU A 423 31.39 9.76 -24.10
CA LEU A 423 32.03 10.36 -22.93
C LEU A 423 33.52 10.00 -22.95
N LYS A 424 34.42 11.00 -22.89
CA LYS A 424 35.86 10.76 -22.73
C LYS A 424 36.14 10.22 -21.32
N LYS A 425 36.13 8.89 -21.13
CA LYS A 425 36.82 8.22 -20.01
C LYS A 425 37.52 6.94 -20.47
N GLN A 426 38.60 6.64 -19.75
CA GLN A 426 39.67 5.71 -20.09
C GLN A 426 39.19 4.29 -20.41
N VAL A 427 39.82 3.72 -21.45
CA VAL A 427 39.96 2.31 -21.83
C VAL A 427 39.06 1.33 -21.06
N GLY A 428 37.99 0.87 -21.72
CA GLY A 428 37.33 -0.38 -21.33
C GLY A 428 35.83 -0.46 -21.63
N ASP A 429 35.10 0.65 -21.58
CA ASP A 429 33.65 0.63 -21.80
C ASP A 429 33.18 1.92 -22.46
N ALA A 430 32.51 1.82 -23.62
CA ALA A 430 32.04 2.98 -24.38
C ALA A 430 30.78 3.55 -23.72
N THR A 431 30.92 4.38 -22.69
CA THR A 431 29.80 5.14 -22.12
C THR A 431 29.47 6.33 -23.02
N PHE A 432 28.24 6.42 -23.50
CA PHE A 432 27.72 7.56 -24.27
C PHE A 432 27.06 8.60 -23.35
N GLN A 433 26.98 9.86 -23.77
CA GLN A 433 26.14 10.85 -23.08
C GLN A 433 24.68 10.38 -23.12
N LYS A 434 23.93 10.64 -22.03
CA LYS A 434 22.49 10.35 -21.98
C LYS A 434 21.78 11.12 -23.09
N GLY A 435 20.90 10.44 -23.82
CA GLY A 435 20.21 10.99 -24.98
C GLY A 435 18.94 10.19 -25.31
N SER A 436 18.29 10.56 -26.40
CA SER A 436 17.11 9.88 -26.96
C SER A 436 17.29 9.74 -28.46
N SER A 437 16.72 8.69 -29.07
CA SER A 437 16.75 8.50 -30.52
C SER A 437 15.90 9.54 -31.25
N TYR A 438 14.62 9.66 -30.89
CA TYR A 438 13.68 10.59 -31.50
C TYR A 438 12.70 11.09 -30.42
N VAL A 439 12.35 12.37 -30.48
CA VAL A 439 11.42 13.02 -29.55
C VAL A 439 10.34 13.75 -30.34
N ASP A 440 9.09 13.33 -30.18
CA ASP A 440 7.93 13.98 -30.76
C ASP A 440 7.65 15.34 -30.07
N VAL A 441 7.59 16.39 -30.89
CA VAL A 441 7.32 17.77 -30.44
C VAL A 441 5.81 18.04 -30.48
N ASP A 442 5.09 17.39 -29.56
CA ASP A 442 3.63 17.48 -29.42
C ASP A 442 3.12 18.69 -28.62
N ILE A 443 4.02 19.57 -28.16
CA ILE A 443 3.69 20.82 -27.48
C ILE A 443 4.05 22.01 -28.37
N ASP A 444 3.05 22.84 -28.67
CA ASP A 444 3.24 24.08 -29.43
C ASP A 444 4.16 25.09 -28.71
N GLY A 445 4.99 25.77 -29.51
CA GLY A 445 5.84 26.87 -29.03
C GLY A 445 7.23 26.45 -28.52
N ILE A 446 7.69 25.24 -28.87
CA ILE A 446 9.08 24.83 -28.67
C ILE A 446 9.92 25.29 -29.86
N TYR A 447 11.00 26.03 -29.57
CA TYR A 447 11.99 26.48 -30.53
C TYR A 447 13.32 25.80 -30.21
N VAL A 448 13.88 25.09 -31.19
CA VAL A 448 15.18 24.41 -31.08
C VAL A 448 16.29 25.34 -31.58
#